data_AF-A0A7Z2SZW3-F1
#
_entry.id   AF-A0A7Z2SZW3-F1
#
_cell.length_a   1.000
_cell.length_b   1.000
_cell.length_c   1.000
_cell.angle_alpha   90.00
_cell.angle_beta   90.00
_cell.angle_gamma   90.00
#
_symmetry.space_group_name_H-M   'P 1'
#
loop_
_entity.id
_entity.type
_entity.pdbx_description
1 polymer ?
#
loop_
_entity_poly.entity_id
_entity_poly.type
_entity_poly.pdbx_seq_one_letter_code
_entity_poly.pdbx_strand_id
1 'polypeptide(L)'
;MEREENLMGTIVFEPADKSQQYMMLRDMNTDHTQEYAIEPGGIIENGERRVHLSDLLTKENAAELREAQMQGRQTSFMLSAKELEHAKGLDLVNPEASAKAESMKDLKAQYQNLWDMVKKENSGELTEENLVNRLSAEQTYRTSKQEVMETFNVPQQTITKMESSVRQETKTKSAENQL
;
A
#
# COMPACT_ATOMS: atom_id res chain seq x y z
N MET A 1 0.96 -9.52 16.66
CA MET A 1 1.34 -9.35 15.25
C MET A 1 0.97 -7.93 14.92
N GLU A 2 1.94 -7.01 15.00
CA GLU A 2 1.72 -5.61 14.65
C GLU A 2 1.48 -5.56 13.15
N ARG A 3 0.35 -4.98 12.71
CA ARG A 3 0.14 -4.72 11.28
C ARG A 3 1.19 -3.70 10.87
N GLU A 4 2.11 -4.07 9.98
CA GLU A 4 2.95 -3.09 9.30
C GLU A 4 2.03 -2.06 8.67
N GLU A 5 2.19 -0.79 9.05
CA GLU A 5 1.44 0.28 8.44
C GLU A 5 1.99 0.52 7.04
N ASN A 6 1.24 0.08 6.04
CA ASN A 6 1.59 0.27 4.62
C ASN A 6 1.41 1.74 4.17
N LEU A 7 1.24 2.68 5.09
CA LEU A 7 1.03 4.09 4.81
C LEU A 7 2.09 4.89 5.56
N MET A 8 2.75 5.80 4.87
CA MET A 8 3.62 6.82 5.46
C MET A 8 3.01 8.19 5.25
N GLY A 9 3.21 9.08 6.22
CA GLY A 9 2.72 10.45 6.15
C GLY A 9 3.76 11.43 6.64
N THR A 10 3.84 12.59 6.02
CA THR A 10 4.77 13.64 6.42
C THR A 10 4.12 15.00 6.22
N ILE A 11 4.34 15.91 7.16
CA ILE A 11 4.05 17.33 6.98
C ILE A 11 5.36 18.05 6.75
N VAL A 12 5.34 18.97 5.79
CA VAL A 12 6.42 19.93 5.52
C VAL A 12 5.80 21.31 5.56
N PHE A 13 6.42 22.21 6.31
CA PHE A 13 6.04 23.60 6.37
C PHE A 13 7.28 24.48 6.25
N GLU A 14 7.44 25.13 5.10
CA GLU A 14 8.44 26.15 4.84
C GLU A 14 7.77 27.54 4.71
N PRO A 15 7.96 28.45 5.69
CA PRO A 15 7.31 29.76 5.67
C PRO A 15 7.72 30.64 4.49
N ALA A 16 8.94 30.49 3.95
CA ALA A 16 9.41 31.29 2.83
C ALA A 16 8.90 30.80 1.46
N ASP A 17 8.44 29.56 1.37
CA ASP A 17 8.04 28.91 0.12
C ASP A 17 6.71 28.15 0.29
N LYS A 18 5.63 28.75 -0.24
CA LYS A 18 4.28 28.15 -0.19
C LYS A 18 4.18 26.81 -0.91
N SER A 19 5.04 26.55 -1.89
CA SER A 19 5.06 25.24 -2.57
C SER A 19 5.59 24.12 -1.66
N GLN A 20 6.29 24.48 -0.58
CA GLN A 20 6.81 23.59 0.45
C GLN A 20 5.98 23.66 1.74
N GLN A 21 4.66 23.87 1.58
CA GLN A 21 3.68 23.77 2.66
C GLN A 21 2.66 22.71 2.26
N TYR A 22 2.93 21.46 2.62
CA TYR A 22 2.11 20.32 2.21
C TYR A 22 2.11 19.21 3.24
N MET A 23 1.04 18.41 3.20
CA MET A 23 0.99 17.08 3.79
C MET A 23 1.11 16.06 2.66
N MET A 24 2.03 15.13 2.79
CA MET A 24 2.24 14.03 1.86
C MET A 24 1.81 12.73 2.53
N LEU A 25 0.99 11.94 1.84
CA LEU A 25 0.63 10.57 2.21
C LEU A 25 1.12 9.64 1.11
N ARG A 26 1.92 8.63 1.48
CA ARG A 26 2.46 7.63 0.56
C ARG A 26 2.01 6.25 0.98
N ASP A 27 1.36 5.55 0.07
CA ASP A 27 1.07 4.13 0.20
C ASP A 27 2.30 3.33 -0.25
N MET A 28 2.90 2.60 0.69
CA MET A 28 4.11 1.82 0.50
C MET A 28 3.87 0.55 -0.34
N ASN A 29 2.62 0.10 -0.48
CA ASN A 29 2.28 -1.03 -1.35
C ASN A 29 2.22 -0.62 -2.83
N THR A 30 1.70 0.58 -3.12
CA THR A 30 1.50 1.06 -4.50
C THR A 30 2.59 2.00 -5.00
N ASP A 31 3.39 2.52 -4.07
CA ASP A 31 4.23 3.69 -4.29
C ASP A 31 3.44 4.95 -4.69
N HIS A 32 2.12 4.94 -4.51
CA HIS A 32 1.29 6.08 -4.79
C HIS A 32 1.49 7.15 -3.71
N THR A 33 1.78 8.36 -4.15
CA THR A 33 1.94 9.52 -3.28
C THR A 33 0.85 10.52 -3.59
N GLN A 34 0.15 10.94 -2.54
CA GLN A 34 -0.85 11.99 -2.58
C GLN A 34 -0.33 13.17 -1.76
N GLU A 35 -0.27 14.34 -2.40
CA GLU A 35 0.13 15.58 -1.76
C GLU A 35 -1.09 16.49 -1.59
N TYR A 36 -1.14 17.16 -0.44
CA TYR A 36 -2.17 18.09 -0.05
C TYR A 36 -1.51 19.41 0.35
N ALA A 37 -1.75 20.47 -0.42
CA ALA A 37 -1.27 21.80 -0.05
C ALA A 37 -1.91 22.24 1.28
N ILE A 38 -1.10 22.84 2.16
CA ILE A 38 -1.55 23.37 3.45
C ILE A 38 -1.90 24.84 3.24
N GLU A 39 -3.19 25.12 3.23
CA GLU A 39 -3.74 26.46 3.13
C GLU A 39 -3.57 27.24 4.45
N PRO A 40 -3.63 28.59 4.39
CA PRO A 40 -3.62 29.43 5.59
C PRO A 40 -4.67 28.97 6.61
N GLY A 41 -4.23 28.86 7.87
CA GLY A 41 -5.04 28.28 8.95
C GLY A 41 -4.80 26.79 9.18
N GLY A 42 -3.99 26.12 8.34
CA GLY A 42 -3.70 24.69 8.49
C GLY A 42 -4.83 23.82 7.94
N ILE A 43 -5.38 24.20 6.80
CA ILE A 43 -6.46 23.48 6.13
C ILE A 43 -5.89 22.75 4.91
N ILE A 44 -6.34 21.53 4.67
CA ILE A 44 -6.10 20.80 3.43
C ILE A 44 -7.42 20.57 2.70
N GLU A 45 -7.40 20.62 1.37
CA GLU A 45 -8.56 20.36 0.53
C GLU A 45 -8.46 18.97 -0.11
N ASN A 46 -9.55 18.20 -0.05
CA ASN A 46 -9.66 16.88 -0.67
C ASN A 46 -11.00 16.81 -1.42
N GLY A 47 -10.98 17.12 -2.72
CA GLY A 47 -12.19 17.32 -3.51
C GLY A 47 -13.04 18.45 -2.93
N GLU A 48 -14.28 18.15 -2.53
CA GLU A 48 -15.19 19.13 -1.91
C GLU A 48 -15.03 19.25 -0.39
N ARG A 49 -14.21 18.39 0.23
CA ARG A 49 -13.98 18.39 1.69
C ARG A 49 -12.82 19.30 2.06
N ARG A 50 -12.99 20.00 3.18
CA ARG A 50 -11.94 20.79 3.82
C ARG A 50 -11.65 20.17 5.18
N VAL A 51 -10.41 19.77 5.40
CA VAL A 51 -9.95 19.12 6.63
C VAL A 51 -9.01 20.07 7.35
N HIS A 52 -9.28 20.32 8.63
CA HIS A 52 -8.36 21.09 9.47
C HIS A 52 -7.29 20.15 10.04
N LEU A 53 -6.01 20.49 9.90
CA LEU A 53 -4.91 19.64 10.37
C LEU A 53 -4.94 19.42 11.88
N SER A 54 -5.53 20.34 12.66
CA SER A 54 -5.74 20.13 14.10
C SER A 54 -6.66 18.96 14.44
N ASP A 55 -7.54 18.57 13.51
CA ASP A 55 -8.50 17.48 13.72
C ASP A 55 -7.90 16.13 13.30
N LEU A 56 -6.89 16.17 12.43
CA LEU A 56 -6.11 15.02 11.98
C LEU A 56 -4.93 14.73 12.92
N LEU A 57 -4.19 15.76 13.32
CA LEU A 57 -2.97 15.66 14.09
C LEU A 57 -3.21 15.41 15.58
N THR A 58 -2.27 14.71 16.19
CA THR A 58 -2.11 14.63 17.64
C THR A 58 -1.82 16.01 18.21
N LYS A 59 -2.07 16.19 19.52
CA LYS A 59 -1.83 17.47 20.19
C LYS A 59 -0.39 17.96 20.06
N GLU A 60 0.57 17.04 20.06
CA GLU A 60 2.01 17.34 19.95
C GLU A 60 2.33 17.91 18.56
N ASN A 61 2.02 17.16 17.50
CA ASN A 61 2.27 17.60 16.12
C ASN A 61 1.46 18.84 15.73
N ALA A 62 0.21 18.95 16.20
CA ALA A 62 -0.62 20.13 15.99
C ALA A 62 -0.02 21.39 16.66
N ALA A 63 0.53 21.23 17.87
CA ALA A 63 1.20 22.32 18.57
C ALA A 63 2.50 22.72 17.88
N GLU A 64 3.30 21.75 17.42
CA GLU A 64 4.53 22.01 16.69
C GLU A 64 4.28 22.81 15.40
N LEU A 65 3.30 22.36 14.59
CA LEU A 65 2.92 23.05 13.36
C LEU A 65 2.41 24.47 13.64
N ARG A 66 1.57 24.63 14.68
CA ARG A 66 1.04 25.96 15.05
C ARG A 66 2.13 26.90 15.53
N GLU A 67 3.06 26.42 16.35
CA GLU A 67 4.21 27.20 16.79
C GLU A 67 5.07 27.61 15.59
N ALA A 68 5.27 26.69 14.64
CA ALA A 68 6.00 26.96 13.42
C ALA A 68 5.37 28.07 12.57
N GLN A 69 4.05 28.01 12.39
CA GLN A 69 3.27 29.04 11.72
C GLN A 69 3.35 30.40 12.42
N MET A 70 3.24 30.42 13.75
CA MET A 70 3.27 31.67 14.53
C MET A 70 4.64 32.34 14.55
N GLN A 71 5.71 31.54 14.64
CA GLN A 71 7.09 32.04 14.72
C GLN A 71 7.74 32.22 13.34
N GLY A 72 7.09 31.77 12.27
CA GLY A 72 7.67 31.77 10.93
C GLY A 72 8.93 30.90 10.84
N ARG A 73 8.92 29.74 11.51
CA ARG A 73 10.01 28.75 11.42
C ARG A 73 9.61 27.58 10.53
N GLN A 74 10.59 26.99 9.86
CA GLN A 74 10.40 25.72 9.14
C GLN A 74 10.15 24.57 10.13
N THR A 75 9.32 23.60 9.75
CA THR A 75 9.18 22.31 10.45
C THR A 75 8.87 21.20 9.45
N SER A 76 9.29 19.98 9.79
CA SER A 76 8.82 18.77 9.13
C SER A 76 8.80 17.61 10.13
N PHE A 77 7.73 16.84 10.11
CA PHE A 77 7.55 15.69 10.98
C PHE A 77 6.75 14.58 10.28
N MET A 78 7.01 13.34 10.68
CA MET A 78 6.24 12.19 10.23
C MET A 78 4.93 12.08 11.02
N LEU A 79 3.89 11.62 10.33
CA LEU A 79 2.62 11.27 10.97
C LEU A 79 2.79 9.96 11.75
N SER A 80 2.26 9.94 12.96
CA SER A 80 2.13 8.75 13.78
C SER A 80 1.05 7.81 13.25
N ALA A 81 1.11 6.55 13.68
CA ALA A 81 0.11 5.52 13.37
C ALA A 81 -1.34 5.97 13.57
N LYS A 82 -1.58 6.69 14.68
CA LYS A 82 -2.92 7.21 14.99
C LYS A 82 -3.38 8.28 14.00
N GLU A 83 -2.48 9.18 13.57
CA GLU A 83 -2.79 10.24 12.60
C GLU A 83 -2.98 9.67 11.20
N LEU A 84 -2.22 8.62 10.85
CA LEU A 84 -2.40 7.86 9.61
C LEU A 84 -3.75 7.16 9.57
N GLU A 85 -4.18 6.57 10.69
CA GLU A 85 -5.51 5.95 10.78
C GLU A 85 -6.63 7.00 10.70
N HIS A 86 -6.44 8.17 11.32
CA HIS A 86 -7.37 9.30 11.16
C HIS A 86 -7.42 9.78 9.70
N ALA A 87 -6.28 9.85 9.02
CA ALA A 87 -6.21 10.26 7.61
C ALA A 87 -7.01 9.32 6.70
N LYS A 88 -6.95 8.00 6.96
CA LYS A 88 -7.80 7.02 6.26
C LYS A 88 -9.29 7.27 6.53
N GLY A 89 -9.67 7.51 7.78
CA GLY A 89 -11.05 7.81 8.16
C GLY A 89 -11.61 9.11 7.56
N LEU A 90 -10.74 10.00 7.07
CA LEU A 90 -11.09 11.24 6.39
C LEU A 90 -11.06 11.12 4.85
N ASP A 91 -10.89 9.90 4.32
CA ASP A 91 -10.78 9.60 2.89
C ASP A 91 -9.62 10.33 2.19
N LEU A 92 -8.55 10.65 2.94
CA LEU A 92 -7.33 11.29 2.41
C LEU A 92 -6.37 10.29 1.74
N VAL A 93 -6.75 9.02 1.72
CA VAL A 93 -6.02 7.95 1.04
C VAL A 93 -7.00 7.35 0.04
N ASN A 94 -6.62 7.22 -1.22
CA ASN A 94 -7.49 6.63 -2.24
C ASN A 94 -7.80 5.16 -1.84
N PRO A 95 -9.02 4.86 -1.37
CA PRO A 95 -9.33 3.55 -0.80
C PRO A 95 -9.41 2.48 -1.89
N GLU A 96 -9.83 2.85 -3.11
CA GLU A 96 -9.89 1.94 -4.26
C GLU A 96 -8.50 1.56 -4.74
N ALA A 97 -7.58 2.51 -4.82
CA ALA A 97 -6.19 2.24 -5.20
C ALA A 97 -5.49 1.33 -4.17
N SER A 98 -5.72 1.60 -2.89
CA SER A 98 -5.16 0.81 -1.79
C SER A 98 -5.74 -0.62 -1.77
N ALA A 99 -7.06 -0.76 -1.92
CA ALA A 99 -7.74 -2.06 -1.96
C ALA A 99 -7.33 -2.88 -3.20
N LYS A 100 -7.17 -2.22 -4.35
CA LYS A 100 -6.64 -2.83 -5.57
C LYS A 100 -5.23 -3.38 -5.37
N ALA A 101 -4.38 -2.62 -4.68
CA ALA A 101 -3.00 -3.02 -4.41
C ALA A 101 -2.90 -4.21 -3.49
N GLU A 102 -3.64 -4.19 -2.38
CA GLU A 102 -3.67 -5.31 -1.44
C GLU A 102 -4.22 -6.57 -2.13
N SER A 103 -5.27 -6.43 -2.92
CA SER A 103 -5.84 -7.55 -3.70
C SER A 103 -4.83 -8.10 -4.72
N MET A 104 -4.02 -7.25 -5.36
CA MET A 104 -2.94 -7.67 -6.26
C MET A 104 -1.80 -8.38 -5.51
N LYS A 105 -1.46 -7.93 -4.30
CA LYS A 105 -0.45 -8.55 -3.43
C LYS A 105 -0.90 -9.94 -2.97
N ASP A 106 -2.15 -10.06 -2.53
CA ASP A 106 -2.76 -11.34 -2.18
C ASP A 106 -2.81 -12.30 -3.36
N LEU A 107 -3.22 -11.79 -4.54
CA LEU A 107 -3.23 -12.58 -5.77
C LEU A 107 -1.84 -13.08 -6.15
N LYS A 108 -0.79 -12.25 -5.98
CA LYS A 108 0.62 -12.66 -6.19
C LYS A 108 1.00 -13.78 -5.21
N ALA A 109 0.67 -13.65 -3.94
CA ALA A 109 1.00 -14.65 -2.91
C ALA A 109 0.29 -15.99 -3.15
N GLN A 110 -0.99 -15.96 -3.53
CA GLN A 110 -1.74 -17.17 -3.90
C GLN A 110 -1.12 -17.87 -5.11
N TYR A 111 -0.71 -17.10 -6.13
CA TYR A 111 -0.06 -17.66 -7.31
C TYR A 111 1.32 -18.26 -6.99
N GLN A 112 2.10 -17.60 -6.13
CA GLN A 112 3.37 -18.13 -5.63
C GLN A 112 3.17 -19.50 -4.96
N ASN A 113 2.20 -19.62 -4.07
CA ASN A 113 1.88 -20.87 -3.40
C ASN A 113 1.47 -21.98 -4.39
N LEU A 114 0.56 -21.67 -5.33
CA LEU A 114 0.15 -22.61 -6.37
C LEU A 114 1.36 -23.09 -7.20
N TRP A 115 2.23 -22.17 -7.58
CA TRP A 115 3.41 -22.50 -8.38
C TRP A 115 4.41 -23.36 -7.61
N ASP A 116 4.60 -23.12 -6.33
CA ASP A 116 5.46 -23.94 -5.46
C ASP A 116 4.90 -25.37 -5.31
N MET A 117 3.57 -25.52 -5.20
CA MET A 117 2.92 -26.84 -5.20
C MET A 117 3.12 -27.59 -6.52
N VAL A 118 2.93 -26.91 -7.66
CA VAL A 118 3.15 -27.49 -9.00
C VAL A 118 4.62 -27.93 -9.18
N LYS A 119 5.58 -27.19 -8.62
CA LYS A 119 6.99 -27.59 -8.64
C LYS A 119 7.25 -28.86 -7.81
N LYS A 120 6.69 -28.93 -6.60
CA LYS A 120 6.82 -30.11 -5.74
C LYS A 120 6.24 -31.36 -6.40
N GLU A 121 5.08 -31.23 -7.04
CA GLU A 121 4.48 -32.31 -7.83
C GLU A 121 5.43 -32.80 -8.94
N ASN A 122 6.02 -31.87 -9.70
CA ASN A 122 6.97 -32.19 -10.77
C ASN A 122 8.30 -32.80 -10.27
N SER A 123 8.62 -32.66 -8.98
CA SER A 123 9.81 -33.28 -8.36
C SER A 123 9.60 -34.73 -7.92
N GLY A 124 8.38 -35.28 -8.07
CA GLY A 124 8.09 -36.70 -7.90
C GLY A 124 7.38 -37.11 -6.61
N GLU A 125 7.01 -36.16 -5.74
CA GLU A 125 6.19 -36.42 -4.54
C GLU A 125 4.70 -36.25 -4.85
N LEU A 126 4.15 -37.19 -5.61
CA LEU A 126 2.71 -37.22 -5.94
C LEU A 126 1.94 -38.05 -4.91
N THR A 127 1.31 -37.38 -3.96
CA THR A 127 0.32 -37.95 -3.05
C THR A 127 -1.07 -37.40 -3.41
N GLU A 128 -2.14 -38.15 -3.10
CA GLU A 128 -3.51 -37.65 -3.26
C GLU A 128 -3.74 -36.35 -2.47
N GLU A 129 -3.12 -36.24 -1.29
CA GLU A 129 -3.15 -35.03 -0.47
C GLU A 129 -2.51 -33.83 -1.20
N ASN A 130 -1.35 -34.01 -1.83
CA ASN A 130 -0.69 -32.97 -2.61
C ASN A 130 -1.54 -32.52 -3.82
N LEU A 131 -2.23 -33.46 -4.47
CA LEU A 131 -3.15 -33.17 -5.58
C LEU A 131 -4.37 -32.38 -5.13
N VAL A 132 -5.01 -32.76 -4.01
CA VAL A 132 -6.15 -32.06 -3.44
C VAL A 132 -5.77 -30.64 -3.01
N ASN A 133 -4.63 -30.49 -2.34
CA ASN A 133 -4.12 -29.19 -1.91
C ASN A 133 -3.84 -28.26 -3.10
N ARG A 134 -3.23 -28.79 -4.17
CA ARG A 134 -3.00 -28.03 -5.41
C ARG A 134 -4.31 -27.64 -6.08
N LEU A 135 -5.28 -28.55 -6.22
CA LEU A 135 -6.59 -28.25 -6.80
C LEU A 135 -7.30 -27.14 -6.01
N SER A 136 -7.24 -27.20 -4.69
CA SER A 136 -7.81 -26.16 -3.84
C SER A 136 -7.11 -24.82 -4.07
N ALA A 137 -5.77 -24.80 -4.11
CA ALA A 137 -4.99 -23.58 -4.38
C ALA A 137 -5.27 -23.01 -5.77
N GLU A 138 -5.42 -23.86 -6.78
CA GLU A 138 -5.78 -23.47 -8.15
C GLU A 138 -7.16 -22.82 -8.20
N GLN A 139 -8.15 -23.41 -7.53
CA GLN A 139 -9.50 -22.88 -7.47
C GLN A 139 -9.53 -21.54 -6.73
N THR A 140 -8.87 -21.43 -5.57
CA THR A 140 -8.74 -20.16 -4.83
C THR A 140 -8.12 -19.08 -5.70
N TYR A 141 -6.98 -19.37 -6.34
CA TYR A 141 -6.31 -18.43 -7.24
C TYR A 141 -7.21 -17.99 -8.40
N ARG A 142 -7.92 -18.93 -9.02
CA ARG A 142 -8.82 -18.63 -10.14
C ARG A 142 -9.97 -17.71 -9.74
N THR A 143 -10.57 -17.96 -8.57
CA THR A 143 -11.64 -17.12 -8.03
C THR A 143 -11.13 -15.72 -7.72
N SER A 144 -10.03 -15.58 -6.98
CA SER A 144 -9.46 -14.27 -6.67
C SER A 144 -8.97 -13.52 -7.92
N LYS A 145 -8.44 -14.23 -8.93
CA LYS A 145 -8.06 -13.63 -10.21
C LYS A 145 -9.25 -12.98 -10.90
N GLN A 146 -10.39 -13.66 -10.94
CA GLN A 146 -11.60 -13.14 -11.56
C GLN A 146 -12.13 -11.92 -10.78
N GLU A 147 -12.18 -12.00 -9.46
CA GLU A 147 -12.59 -10.89 -8.60
C GLU A 147 -11.71 -9.65 -8.80
N VAL A 148 -10.38 -9.82 -8.87
CA VAL A 148 -9.45 -8.71 -9.11
C VAL A 148 -9.67 -8.05 -10.47
N MET A 149 -9.97 -8.85 -11.51
CA MET A 149 -10.26 -8.33 -12.83
C MET A 149 -11.58 -7.55 -12.88
N GLU A 150 -12.63 -8.07 -12.25
CA GLU A 150 -13.98 -7.50 -12.30
C GLU A 150 -14.13 -6.30 -11.35
N THR A 151 -13.68 -6.42 -10.11
CA THR A 151 -13.86 -5.38 -9.09
C THR A 151 -12.90 -4.20 -9.28
N PHE A 152 -11.65 -4.46 -9.66
CA PHE A 152 -10.60 -3.42 -9.75
C PHE A 152 -10.17 -3.09 -11.19
N ASN A 153 -10.89 -3.63 -12.19
CA ASN A 153 -10.63 -3.45 -13.62
C ASN A 153 -9.15 -3.71 -13.97
N VAL A 154 -8.53 -4.72 -13.35
CA VAL A 154 -7.12 -5.05 -13.64
C VAL A 154 -7.03 -5.77 -14.99
N PRO A 155 -6.23 -5.27 -15.95
CA PRO A 155 -6.06 -5.94 -17.22
C PRO A 155 -5.41 -7.32 -17.05
N GLN A 156 -5.90 -8.32 -17.80
CA GLN A 156 -5.31 -9.66 -17.84
C GLN A 156 -3.79 -9.63 -18.08
N GLN A 157 -3.31 -8.71 -18.94
CA GLN A 157 -1.89 -8.56 -19.24
C GLN A 157 -1.05 -8.22 -18.00
N THR A 158 -1.57 -7.42 -17.07
CA THR A 158 -0.92 -7.08 -15.81
C THR A 158 -0.76 -8.31 -14.94
N ILE A 159 -1.82 -9.12 -14.82
CA ILE A 159 -1.80 -10.38 -14.07
C ILE A 159 -0.81 -11.37 -14.70
N THR A 160 -0.79 -11.50 -16.03
CA THR A 160 0.20 -12.36 -16.73
C THR A 160 1.65 -11.94 -16.48
N LYS A 161 1.95 -10.64 -16.40
CA LYS A 161 3.29 -10.14 -16.05
C LYS A 161 3.68 -10.50 -14.62
N MET A 162 2.76 -10.37 -13.67
CA MET A 162 2.95 -10.80 -12.29
C MET A 162 3.22 -12.31 -12.21
N GLU A 163 2.40 -13.15 -12.86
CA GLU A 163 2.59 -14.60 -12.94
C GLU A 163 3.97 -14.96 -13.51
N SER A 164 4.38 -14.27 -14.57
CA SER A 164 5.69 -14.46 -15.21
C SER A 164 6.85 -14.09 -14.26
N SER A 165 6.70 -13.01 -13.49
CA SER A 165 7.70 -12.56 -12.51
C SER A 165 7.87 -13.59 -11.39
N VAL A 166 6.77 -14.13 -10.86
CA VAL A 166 6.80 -15.22 -9.86
C VAL A 166 7.53 -16.47 -10.37
N ARG A 167 7.29 -16.85 -11.63
CA ARG A 167 7.99 -17.97 -12.27
C ARG A 167 9.49 -17.72 -12.43
N GLN A 168 9.90 -16.47 -12.63
CA GLN A 168 11.31 -16.08 -12.76
C GLN A 168 12.01 -15.99 -11.40
N GLU A 169 11.41 -15.31 -10.41
CA GLU A 169 11.95 -15.19 -9.03
C GLU A 169 12.27 -16.56 -8.42
N THR A 170 11.39 -17.54 -8.64
CA THR A 170 11.58 -18.89 -8.13
C THR A 170 12.58 -19.74 -8.94
N LYS A 171 13.09 -19.28 -10.09
CA LYS A 171 14.24 -19.90 -10.77
C LYS A 171 15.56 -19.42 -10.16
N THR A 172 15.63 -18.14 -9.79
CA THR A 172 16.84 -17.51 -9.22
C THR A 172 17.16 -18.07 -7.83
N LYS A 173 16.16 -18.22 -6.95
CA LYS A 173 16.35 -18.81 -5.60
C LYS A 173 16.82 -20.27 -5.61
N SER A 174 16.50 -21.03 -6.66
CA SER A 174 16.96 -22.43 -6.80
C SER A 174 18.44 -22.52 -7.18
N ALA A 175 18.99 -21.47 -7.81
CA ALA A 175 20.39 -21.42 -8.21
C ALA A 175 21.32 -20.96 -7.07
N GLU A 176 20.84 -20.08 -6.18
CA GLU A 176 21.62 -19.61 -5.02
C GLU A 176 21.78 -20.67 -3.92
N ASN A 177 20.82 -21.60 -3.77
CA ASN A 177 20.94 -22.72 -2.82
C ASN A 177 21.80 -23.89 -3.33
N GLN A 178 22.48 -23.74 -4.46
CA GLN A 178 23.39 -24.74 -5.05
C GLN A 178 24.86 -24.29 -5.13
N LEU A 179 25.20 -23.16 -4.48
CA LEU A 179 26.57 -22.66 -4.30
C LEU A 179 26.98 -22.73 -2.83
#